data_AF-A0A9Q2IR82-F1
#
_entry.id   AF-A0A9Q2IR82-F1
#
_cell.length_a   1.000
_cell.length_b   1.000
_cell.length_c   1.000
_cell.angle_alpha   90.00
_cell.angle_beta   90.00
_cell.angle_gamma   90.00
#
_symmetry.space_group_name_H-M   'P 1'
#
loop_
_entity.id
_entity.type
_entity.pdbx_description
1 polymer ?
#
loop_
_entity_poly.entity_id
_entity_poly.type
_entity_poly.pdbx_seq_one_letter_code
_entity_poly.pdbx_strand_id
1 'polypeptide(L)' 'MKVKKSEKVLKIKNKENINIKNELIYILSQKIIGDLFILGEISLKEYRKIRKENQKKFKPYLYKIMP' A
#
# COMPACT_ATOMS: atom_id res chain seq x y z
N MET A 1 -31.19 11.07 -24.01
CA MET A 1 -30.98 9.85 -23.20
C MET A 1 -30.04 10.17 -22.03
N LYS A 2 -30.53 10.05 -20.79
CA LYS A 2 -29.74 10.28 -19.57
C LYS A 2 -28.91 9.03 -19.28
N VAL A 3 -27.63 9.04 -19.61
CA VAL A 3 -26.70 7.99 -19.13
C VAL A 3 -26.36 8.33 -17.69
N LYS A 4 -27.11 7.76 -16.74
CA LYS A 4 -26.71 7.69 -15.32
C LYS A 4 -25.47 6.79 -15.26
N LYS A 5 -24.29 7.36 -15.50
CA LYS A 5 -23.03 6.75 -15.05
C LYS A 5 -23.13 6.69 -13.54
N SER A 6 -23.38 5.50 -13.02
CA SER A 6 -23.29 5.20 -11.60
C SER A 6 -21.84 5.34 -11.18
N GLU A 7 -21.36 6.57 -11.07
CA GLU A 7 -20.23 6.93 -10.25
C GLU A 7 -20.66 6.74 -8.79
N LYS A 8 -20.80 5.48 -8.39
CA LYS A 8 -20.58 5.06 -7.02
C LYS A 8 -19.10 5.29 -6.75
N VAL A 9 -18.73 6.57 -6.65
CA VAL A 9 -17.57 6.98 -5.86
C VAL A 9 -17.89 6.39 -4.49
N LEU A 10 -17.21 5.31 -4.13
CA LEU A 10 -17.22 4.76 -2.79
C LEU A 10 -16.78 5.90 -1.87
N LYS A 11 -17.74 6.68 -1.39
CA LYS A 11 -17.56 7.56 -0.24
C LYS A 11 -17.45 6.61 0.94
N ILE A 12 -16.28 6.02 1.09
CA ILE A 12 -15.90 5.37 2.32
C ILE A 12 -15.83 6.51 3.34
N LYS A 13 -16.93 6.74 4.05
CA LYS A 13 -16.98 7.59 5.24
C LYS A 13 -16.12 6.89 6.29
N ASN A 14 -14.80 6.98 6.14
CA ASN A 14 -13.88 6.40 7.10
C ASN A 14 -13.82 7.33 8.31
N LYS A 15 -14.19 6.78 9.47
CA LYS A 15 -13.96 7.37 10.79
C LYS A 15 -12.46 7.50 11.13
N GLU A 16 -11.56 7.14 10.22
CA GLU A 16 -10.12 7.27 10.34
C GLU A 16 -9.62 8.16 9.19
N ASN A 17 -8.83 9.19 9.50
CA ASN A 17 -8.11 10.01 8.51
C ASN A 17 -7.05 9.14 7.82
N ILE A 18 -7.47 8.26 6.90
CA ILE A 18 -6.56 7.44 6.11
C ILE A 18 -5.75 8.37 5.22
N ASN A 19 -4.43 8.38 5.43
CA ASN A 19 -3.52 9.11 4.57
C ASN A 19 -3.28 8.31 3.29
N ILE A 20 -4.09 8.57 2.26
CA ILE A 20 -4.05 7.89 0.96
C ILE A 20 -2.65 7.98 0.32
N LYS A 21 -1.93 9.07 0.52
CA LYS A 21 -0.56 9.24 0.01
C LYS A 21 0.39 8.23 0.64
N ASN A 22 0.32 8.04 1.95
CA ASN A 22 1.14 7.04 2.63
C ASN A 22 0.79 5.62 2.21
N GLU A 23 -0.50 5.34 1.99
CA GLU A 23 -0.97 4.05 1.51
C GLU A 23 -0.37 3.72 0.14
N LEU A 24 -0.48 4.66 -0.81
CA LEU A 24 0.08 4.51 -2.15
C LEU A 24 1.59 4.30 -2.12
N ILE A 25 2.32 5.11 -1.33
CA ILE A 25 3.78 5.00 -1.22
C ILE A 25 4.16 3.64 -0.62
N TYR A 26 3.44 3.17 0.39
CA TYR A 26 3.69 1.85 0.97
C TYR A 26 3.54 0.74 -0.07
N ILE A 27 2.41 0.71 -0.80
CA ILE A 27 2.14 -0.31 -1.83
C ILE A 27 3.21 -0.31 -2.92
N LEU A 28 3.55 0.87 -3.45
CA LEU A 28 4.59 1.00 -4.47
C LEU A 28 5.95 0.53 -3.95
N SER A 29 6.31 0.90 -2.72
CA SER A 29 7.56 0.47 -2.12
C SER A 29 7.61 -1.05 -1.90
N GLN A 30 6.51 -1.68 -1.47
CA GLN A 30 6.44 -3.14 -1.34
C GLN A 30 6.61 -3.84 -2.69
N LYS A 31 6.03 -3.30 -3.77
CA LYS A 31 6.19 -3.85 -5.12
C LYS A 31 7.66 -3.80 -5.56
N ILE A 32 8.30 -2.63 -5.44
CA ILE A 32 9.71 -2.45 -5.83
C ILE A 32 10.64 -3.41 -5.08
N ILE A 33 10.49 -3.53 -3.76
CA ILE A 33 11.35 -4.45 -2.98
C ILE A 33 11.05 -5.92 -3.26
N GLY A 34 9.80 -6.25 -3.62
CA GLY A 34 9.42 -7.58 -4.07
C GLY A 34 10.12 -7.95 -5.38
N ASP A 35 10.11 -7.04 -6.34
CA ASP A 35 10.79 -7.22 -7.63
C ASP A 35 12.31 -7.40 -7.42
N LEU A 36 12.94 -6.56 -6.58
CA LEU A 36 14.37 -6.71 -6.23
C LEU A 36 14.69 -8.05 -5.56
N PHE A 37 13.81 -8.54 -4.68
CA PHE A 37 14.00 -9.84 -4.04
C PHE A 37 13.88 -10.99 -5.04
N ILE A 38 12.89 -10.95 -5.94
CA ILE A 38 12.69 -11.97 -6.98
C ILE A 38 13.88 -12.03 -7.95
N LEU A 39 14.45 -10.88 -8.29
CA LEU A 39 15.63 -10.79 -9.15
C LEU A 39 16.92 -11.25 -8.45
N GLY A 40 16.89 -11.49 -7.13
CA GLY A 40 18.07 -11.87 -6.35
C GLY A 40 19.01 -10.71 -6.01
N GLU A 41 18.58 -9.47 -6.25
CA GLU A 41 19.36 -8.25 -5.98
C GLU A 41 19.50 -7.96 -4.48
N ILE A 42 18.55 -8.46 -3.68
CA ILE A 42 18.58 -8.36 -2.22
C ILE A 42 18.30 -9.71 -1.56
N SER A 43 18.91 -9.94 -0.40
CA SER A 43 18.67 -11.12 0.40
C SER A 43 17.29 -11.10 1.07
N LEU A 44 16.82 -12.27 1.51
CA LEU A 44 15.60 -12.38 2.33
C LEU A 44 15.68 -11.55 3.62
N LYS A 45 16.88 -11.41 4.20
CA LYS A 45 17.11 -10.61 5.41
C LYS A 45 16.91 -9.13 5.14
N GLU A 46 17.42 -8.63 4.02
CA GLU A 46 17.27 -7.24 3.58
C GLU A 46 15.82 -6.93 3.22
N TYR A 47 15.18 -7.81 2.43
CA TYR A 47 13.76 -7.69 2.12
C TYR A 47 12.91 -7.54 3.39
N ARG A 48 13.11 -8.42 4.39
CA ARG A 48 12.38 -8.37 5.67
C ARG A 48 12.66 -7.09 6.45
N LYS A 49 13.91 -6.60 6.44
CA LYS A 49 14.30 -5.36 7.10
C LYS A 49 13.58 -4.15 6.47
N ILE A 50 13.66 -4.02 5.14
CA ILE A 50 13.06 -2.91 4.40
C ILE A 50 11.52 -2.94 4.55
N ARG A 51 10.89 -4.12 4.44
CA ARG A 51 9.45 -4.28 4.66
C ARG A 51 9.00 -3.74 6.03
N LYS A 52 9.73 -4.06 7.10
CA LYS A 52 9.46 -3.55 8.46
C LYS A 52 9.66 -2.04 8.57
N GLU A 53 10.70 -1.50 7.95
CA GLU A 53 10.96 -0.05 7.96
C GLU A 53 9.86 0.72 7.22
N ASN A 54 9.43 0.24 6.06
CA ASN A 54 8.33 0.81 5.29
C ASN A 54 7.01 0.81 6.08
N GLN A 55 6.70 -0.29 6.77
CA GLN A 55 5.50 -0.39 7.60
C GLN A 55 5.52 0.66 8.73
N LYS A 56 6.67 0.82 9.41
CA LYS A 56 6.85 1.83 10.47
C LYS A 56 6.76 3.26 9.95
N LYS A 57 7.37 3.53 8.80
CA LYS A 57 7.48 4.87 8.20
C LYS A 57 6.14 5.37 7.68
N PHE A 58 5.46 4.55 6.89
CA PHE A 58 4.24 4.97 6.19
C PHE A 58 2.97 4.73 7.02
N LYS A 59 3.02 3.82 8.00
CA LYS A 59 1.88 3.43 8.85
C LYS A 59 0.64 3.15 7.99
N PRO A 60 0.74 2.28 6.96
CA PRO A 60 -0.36 1.99 6.05
C PRO A 60 -1.57 1.48 6.83
N TYR A 61 -2.75 1.95 6.45
CA TYR A 61 -3.99 1.51 7.04
C TYR A 61 -4.37 0.13 6.52
N LEU A 62 -4.28 -0.11 5.20
CA LEU A 62 -4.76 -1.36 4.60
C LEU A 62 -3.94 -2.56 5.03
N TYR A 63 -2.65 -2.39 5.35
CA TYR A 63 -1.82 -3.49 5.89
C TYR A 63 -2.44 -4.13 7.15
N LYS A 64 -3.14 -3.35 7.98
CA LYS A 64 -3.81 -3.89 9.17
C LYS A 64 -4.98 -4.80 8.84
N ILE A 65 -5.56 -4.62 7.65
CA ILE A 65 -6.77 -5.31 7.19
C ILE A 65 -6.41 -6.44 6.22
N MET A 66 -5.35 -6.27 5.43
CA MET A 66 -4.84 -7.19 4.41
C MET A 66 -3.30 -7.25 4.48
N PRO A 67 -2.74 -8.04 5.40
CA PRO A 67 -1.29 -8.12 5.63
C PRO A 67 -0.50 -8.91 4.58
#